data_AF-A0A2D2H0I8-F1
#
_entry.id   AF-A0A2D2H0I8-F1
#
_cell.length_a   1.000
_cell.length_b   1.000
_cell.length_c   1.000
_cell.angle_alpha   90.00
_cell.angle_beta   90.00
_cell.angle_gamma   90.00
#
_symmetry.space_group_name_H-M   'P 1'
#
loop_
_entity.id
_entity.type
_entity.pdbx_description
1 polymer ?
#
loop_
_entity_poly.entity_id
_entity_poly.type
_entity_poly.pdbx_seq_one_letter_code
_entity_poly.pdbx_strand_id
1 'polypeptide(L)'
;MMRLPSLPLSSHPSAWGGALGAGRREASPVSPAHAAPCRFCGAYATGRQEAFHLNGDHANDAAGNLAWACTLCHLTQHLDVASAERAATLIWLPEMPQQAIFAITRSAHLALLAAGEDPALDTLPRQNSPVIVAAWRALSTLRAREAACERRLRTTDPGTLGGALLGLTAHAYVNRSTLLQGVRLLPLGRLMRDDKDIYPELLRAWAEPPARQASRTEAA
;
A
#
# COMPACT_ATOMS: atom_id res chain seq x y z
N MET A 1 -20.05 14.07 4.71
CA MET A 1 -18.65 14.07 4.25
C MET A 1 -18.00 12.80 4.78
N MET A 2 -17.66 11.83 3.91
CA MET A 2 -17.09 10.55 4.36
C MET A 2 -15.63 10.80 4.77
N ARG A 3 -15.33 10.79 6.08
CA ARG A 3 -13.94 10.86 6.56
C ARG A 3 -13.33 9.47 6.44
N LEU A 4 -12.38 9.31 5.53
CA LEU A 4 -11.59 8.09 5.45
C LEU A 4 -10.77 7.95 6.75
N PRO A 5 -10.70 6.75 7.36
CA PRO A 5 -9.96 6.52 8.59
C PRO A 5 -8.46 6.78 8.39
N SER A 6 -7.78 7.12 9.49
CA SER A 6 -6.32 7.26 9.49
C SER A 6 -5.66 5.94 9.12
N LEU A 7 -4.58 6.03 8.34
CA LEU A 7 -3.77 4.88 7.96
C LEU A 7 -2.29 5.15 8.36
N PRO A 8 -1.93 4.93 9.63
CA PRO A 8 -0.58 5.19 10.13
C PRO A 8 0.38 4.08 9.70
N LEU A 9 1.66 4.43 9.55
CA LEU A 9 2.73 3.44 9.42
C LEU A 9 2.98 2.79 10.79
N SER A 10 3.13 1.48 10.81
CA SER A 10 3.32 0.70 12.03
C SER A 10 4.15 -0.55 11.78
N SER A 11 4.71 -1.10 12.86
CA SER A 11 5.42 -2.37 12.83
C SER A 11 5.28 -3.02 14.20
N HIS A 12 4.71 -4.21 14.22
CA HIS A 12 4.45 -4.95 15.46
C HIS A 12 5.17 -6.30 15.40
N PRO A 13 5.72 -6.82 16.51
CA PRO A 13 6.43 -8.10 16.50
C PRO A 13 5.61 -9.27 15.94
N SER A 14 4.30 -9.29 16.14
CA SER A 14 3.40 -10.33 15.60
C SER A 14 3.25 -10.30 14.07
N ALA A 15 3.66 -9.20 13.43
CA ALA A 15 3.50 -8.90 12.01
C ALA A 15 4.83 -8.88 11.24
N TRP A 16 5.94 -8.85 11.99
CA TRP A 16 7.29 -8.64 11.47
C TRP A 16 8.04 -9.95 11.26
N GLY A 17 8.83 -10.03 10.19
CA GLY A 17 9.66 -11.21 9.93
C GLY A 17 8.84 -12.47 9.66
N GLY A 18 7.51 -12.32 9.50
CA GLY A 18 6.66 -13.32 8.90
C GLY A 18 7.25 -13.63 7.54
N ALA A 19 7.77 -14.85 7.40
CA ALA A 19 8.62 -15.23 6.29
C ALA A 19 8.08 -14.72 4.95
N LEU A 20 9.00 -14.29 4.09
CA LEU A 20 8.82 -14.03 2.65
C LEU A 20 8.32 -15.28 1.86
N GLY A 21 7.57 -16.17 2.51
CA GLY A 21 7.07 -17.45 2.00
C GLY A 21 6.23 -18.26 3.00
N ALA A 22 6.30 -18.03 4.32
CA ALA A 22 5.55 -18.79 5.35
C ALA A 22 4.53 -17.94 6.14
N GLY A 23 4.20 -16.77 5.61
CA GLY A 23 3.10 -15.91 6.02
C GLY A 23 1.98 -15.85 5.00
N ARG A 24 1.75 -16.92 4.23
CA ARG A 24 0.38 -17.26 3.87
C ARG A 24 -0.31 -17.62 5.21
N ARG A 25 -0.62 -16.60 6.03
CA ARG A 25 -1.93 -16.66 6.68
C ARG A 25 -2.84 -16.76 5.48
N GLU A 26 -3.44 -17.93 5.33
CA GLU A 26 -4.58 -18.16 4.48
C GLU A 26 -5.35 -16.86 4.36
N ALA A 27 -5.96 -16.58 3.20
CA ALA A 27 -7.14 -15.74 3.24
C ALA A 27 -7.90 -16.17 4.50
N SER A 28 -7.92 -15.31 5.55
CA SER A 28 -8.63 -15.62 6.79
C SER A 28 -9.94 -16.22 6.33
N PRO A 29 -10.40 -17.38 6.82
CA PRO A 29 -11.45 -18.15 6.16
C PRO A 29 -12.69 -17.27 6.08
N VAL A 30 -12.80 -16.55 4.98
CA VAL A 30 -13.73 -15.45 4.79
C VAL A 30 -14.51 -15.93 3.62
N SER A 31 -15.69 -16.43 3.99
CA SER A 31 -16.78 -16.70 3.09
C SER A 31 -16.79 -15.68 1.95
N PRO A 32 -17.14 -16.09 0.72
CA PRO A 32 -17.23 -15.23 -0.47
C PRO A 32 -18.15 -13.98 -0.33
N ALA A 33 -18.71 -13.74 0.85
CA ALA A 33 -19.65 -12.69 1.19
C ALA A 33 -19.04 -11.31 1.50
N HIS A 34 -17.71 -11.11 1.53
CA HIS A 34 -17.14 -9.80 1.86
C HIS A 34 -16.44 -9.13 0.67
N ALA A 35 -17.27 -8.82 -0.33
CA ALA A 35 -17.01 -7.91 -1.45
C ALA A 35 -16.92 -6.42 -1.02
N ALA A 36 -16.29 -6.13 0.12
CA ALA A 36 -16.21 -4.75 0.62
C ALA A 36 -15.00 -4.02 0.02
N PRO A 37 -15.14 -2.76 -0.42
CA PRO A 37 -13.99 -1.94 -0.79
C PRO A 37 -13.09 -1.72 0.43
N CYS A 38 -11.81 -1.48 0.16
CA CYS A 38 -10.84 -1.12 1.17
C CYS A 38 -11.37 0.04 2.03
N ARG A 39 -11.44 -0.19 3.36
CA ARG A 39 -11.95 0.77 4.34
C ARG A 39 -11.18 2.10 4.34
N PHE A 40 -9.93 2.09 3.88
CA PHE A 40 -9.02 3.23 3.93
C PHE A 40 -8.99 4.05 2.64
N CYS A 41 -8.88 3.41 1.47
CA CYS A 41 -8.71 4.11 0.18
C CYS A 41 -9.79 3.78 -0.87
N GLY A 42 -10.79 2.97 -0.51
CA GLY A 42 -11.92 2.61 -1.37
C GLY A 42 -11.58 1.64 -2.51
N ALA A 43 -10.33 1.20 -2.66
CA ALA A 43 -9.95 0.23 -3.69
C ALA A 43 -10.68 -1.10 -3.51
N TYR A 44 -11.18 -1.66 -4.61
CA TYR A 44 -11.89 -2.93 -4.63
C TYR A 44 -11.30 -3.86 -5.67
N ALA A 45 -11.03 -5.11 -5.28
CA ALA A 45 -10.62 -6.19 -6.17
C ALA A 45 -10.99 -7.52 -5.51
N THR A 46 -12.02 -8.20 -6.02
CA THR A 46 -12.56 -9.45 -5.47
C THR A 46 -11.44 -10.43 -5.14
N GLY A 47 -11.46 -10.97 -3.91
CA GLY A 47 -10.47 -11.96 -3.45
C GLY A 47 -9.08 -11.40 -3.16
N ARG A 48 -8.89 -10.07 -3.19
CA ARG A 48 -7.60 -9.39 -2.92
C ARG A 48 -7.66 -8.40 -1.76
N GLN A 49 -8.72 -8.47 -0.95
CA GLN A 49 -8.79 -7.72 0.30
C GLN A 49 -8.07 -8.52 1.37
N GLU A 50 -7.30 -7.81 2.18
CA GLU A 50 -6.49 -8.36 3.25
C GLU A 50 -7.06 -7.88 4.59
N ALA A 51 -7.04 -8.77 5.59
CA ALA A 51 -7.44 -8.41 6.94
C ALA A 51 -6.39 -7.46 7.53
N PHE A 52 -6.86 -6.32 8.06
CA PHE A 52 -6.04 -5.28 8.67
C PHE A 52 -6.37 -5.20 10.15
N HIS A 53 -5.35 -5.27 11.00
CA HIS A 53 -5.50 -5.23 12.46
C HIS A 53 -5.39 -3.79 12.96
N LEU A 54 -6.48 -3.18 13.39
CA LEU A 54 -6.55 -1.75 13.74
C LEU A 54 -5.58 -1.34 14.86
N ASN A 55 -5.31 -2.23 15.80
CA ASN A 55 -4.32 -2.02 16.87
C ASN A 55 -2.88 -2.38 16.45
N GLY A 56 -2.68 -2.97 15.27
CA GLY A 56 -1.39 -3.46 14.77
C GLY A 56 -0.95 -4.81 15.32
N ASP A 57 -1.69 -5.41 16.26
CA ASP A 57 -1.38 -6.73 16.81
C ASP A 57 -2.13 -7.82 16.04
N HIS A 58 -1.38 -8.60 15.27
CA HIS A 58 -1.87 -9.70 14.44
C HIS A 58 -2.17 -10.96 15.25
N ALA A 59 -1.99 -10.96 16.57
CA ALA A 59 -2.54 -11.99 17.45
C ALA A 59 -3.97 -11.67 17.91
N ASN A 60 -4.45 -10.45 17.67
CA ASN A 60 -5.78 -10.00 18.11
C ASN A 60 -6.81 -10.04 16.96
N ASP A 61 -7.40 -11.21 16.72
CA ASP A 61 -8.41 -11.42 15.67
C ASP A 61 -9.85 -11.06 16.11
N ALA A 62 -10.02 -10.27 17.18
CA ALA A 62 -11.34 -9.80 17.60
C ALA A 62 -12.03 -9.03 16.46
N ALA A 63 -13.31 -9.30 16.20
CA ALA A 63 -14.05 -8.72 15.07
C ALA A 63 -14.01 -7.18 15.03
N GLY A 64 -14.00 -6.51 16.19
CA GLY A 64 -13.88 -5.06 16.28
C GLY A 64 -12.48 -4.49 15.97
N ASN A 65 -11.47 -5.36 15.92
CA ASN A 65 -10.09 -5.02 15.57
C ASN A 65 -9.77 -5.25 14.09
N LEU A 66 -10.66 -5.91 13.33
CA LEU A 66 -10.41 -6.24 11.93
C LEU A 66 -11.08 -5.23 10.98
N ALA A 67 -10.38 -4.88 9.91
CA ALA A 67 -10.89 -4.10 8.80
C ALA A 67 -10.41 -4.68 7.46
N TRP A 68 -11.14 -4.39 6.38
CA TRP A 68 -10.71 -4.77 5.03
C TRP A 68 -9.81 -3.71 4.40
N ALA A 69 -8.58 -4.11 4.06
CA ALA A 69 -7.62 -3.27 3.35
C ALA A 69 -7.35 -3.83 1.94
N CYS A 70 -6.96 -2.97 1.00
CA CYS A 70 -6.27 -3.44 -0.19
C CYS A 70 -4.80 -3.69 0.15
N THR A 71 -4.11 -4.47 -0.69
CA THR A 71 -2.69 -4.80 -0.51
C THR A 71 -1.80 -3.59 -0.20
N LEU A 72 -1.97 -2.46 -0.91
CA LEU A 72 -1.17 -1.25 -0.62
C LEU A 72 -1.46 -0.62 0.75
N CYS A 73 -2.72 -0.63 1.19
CA CYS A 73 -3.06 -0.11 2.51
C CYS A 73 -2.55 -1.03 3.62
N HIS A 74 -2.62 -2.34 3.40
CA HIS A 74 -2.14 -3.34 4.33
C HIS A 74 -0.63 -3.28 4.55
N LEU A 75 0.16 -2.97 3.50
CA LEU A 75 1.62 -2.75 3.61
C LEU A 75 2.04 -1.68 4.63
N THR A 76 1.14 -0.81 5.09
CA THR A 76 1.44 0.15 6.16
C THR A 76 1.66 -0.50 7.54
N GLN A 77 1.31 -1.77 7.71
CA GLN A 77 1.62 -2.59 8.90
C GLN A 77 2.81 -3.55 8.68
N HIS A 78 3.24 -3.70 7.43
CA HIS A 78 4.25 -4.67 6.98
C HIS A 78 5.34 -3.96 6.17
N LEU A 79 6.08 -3.08 6.83
CA LEU A 79 7.11 -2.26 6.18
C LEU A 79 8.31 -3.10 5.70
N ASP A 80 8.62 -4.20 6.39
CA ASP A 80 9.56 -5.23 5.95
C ASP A 80 9.15 -5.82 4.60
N VAL A 81 7.88 -6.21 4.46
CA VAL A 81 7.33 -6.75 3.20
C VAL A 81 7.34 -5.67 2.12
N ALA A 82 6.95 -4.43 2.44
CA ALA A 82 6.96 -3.33 1.48
C ALA A 82 8.35 -3.08 0.88
N SER A 83 9.39 -3.23 1.71
CA SER A 83 10.80 -3.19 1.29
C SER A 83 11.18 -4.41 0.44
N ALA A 84 10.97 -5.61 0.96
CA ALA A 84 11.40 -6.85 0.31
C ALA A 84 10.73 -7.07 -1.05
N GLU A 85 9.44 -6.76 -1.16
CA GLU A 85 8.67 -6.82 -2.41
C GLU A 85 8.92 -5.59 -3.32
N ARG A 86 9.83 -4.68 -2.94
CA ARG A 86 10.13 -3.42 -3.67
C ARG A 86 8.88 -2.61 -4.00
N ALA A 87 7.86 -2.71 -3.15
CA ALA A 87 6.52 -2.23 -3.43
C ALA A 87 6.40 -0.72 -3.22
N ALA A 88 7.19 -0.16 -2.31
CA ALA A 88 7.14 1.24 -1.95
C ALA A 88 8.44 1.74 -1.32
N THR A 89 8.50 3.05 -1.14
CA THR A 89 9.60 3.77 -0.47
C THR A 89 9.02 4.92 0.34
N LEU A 90 9.79 5.47 1.26
CA LEU A 90 9.37 6.52 2.19
C LEU A 90 9.57 7.91 1.58
N ILE A 91 8.55 8.74 1.72
CA ILE A 91 8.60 10.16 1.34
C ILE A 91 8.21 11.06 2.51
N TRP A 92 8.60 12.32 2.43
CA TRP A 92 8.13 13.37 3.32
C TRP A 92 7.05 14.23 2.64
N LEU A 93 5.80 14.04 3.05
CA LEU A 93 4.60 14.72 2.53
C LEU A 93 3.57 14.93 3.67
N PRO A 94 3.77 15.94 4.55
CA PRO A 94 2.83 16.25 5.63
C PRO A 94 1.46 16.76 5.17
N GLU A 95 1.37 17.31 3.95
CA GLU A 95 0.20 17.99 3.41
C GLU A 95 -0.93 17.02 3.02
N MET A 96 -0.60 15.73 2.83
CA MET A 96 -1.53 14.73 2.31
C MET A 96 -1.54 13.48 3.19
N PRO A 97 -2.72 12.90 3.49
CA PRO A 97 -2.78 11.65 4.24
C PRO A 97 -2.42 10.44 3.36
N GLN A 98 -2.02 9.35 3.99
CA GLN A 98 -1.54 8.12 3.33
C GLN A 98 -2.53 7.57 2.29
N GLN A 99 -3.83 7.54 2.61
CA GLN A 99 -4.86 7.02 1.71
C GLN A 99 -5.02 7.84 0.42
N ALA A 100 -4.79 9.16 0.47
CA ALA A 100 -4.90 10.01 -0.71
C ALA A 100 -3.71 9.80 -1.65
N ILE A 101 -2.51 9.57 -1.10
CA ILE A 101 -1.32 9.20 -1.87
C ILE A 101 -1.60 7.90 -2.62
N PHE A 102 -2.10 6.87 -1.94
CA PHE A 102 -2.42 5.59 -2.58
C PHE A 102 -3.49 5.70 -3.66
N ALA A 103 -4.50 6.55 -3.48
CA ALA A 103 -5.50 6.79 -4.52
C ALA A 103 -4.87 7.44 -5.76
N ILE A 104 -4.10 8.53 -5.57
CA ILE A 104 -3.47 9.27 -6.67
C ILE A 104 -2.45 8.39 -7.40
N THR A 105 -1.56 7.71 -6.68
CA THR A 105 -0.55 6.85 -7.30
C THR A 105 -1.17 5.69 -8.05
N ARG A 106 -2.21 5.05 -7.48
CA ARG A 106 -2.93 3.97 -8.17
C ARG A 106 -3.54 4.46 -9.47
N SER A 107 -4.20 5.62 -9.46
CA SER A 107 -4.78 6.20 -10.68
C SER A 107 -3.72 6.55 -11.72
N ALA A 108 -2.60 7.13 -11.31
CA ALA A 108 -1.50 7.48 -12.21
C ALA A 108 -0.82 6.23 -12.80
N HIS A 109 -0.51 5.23 -11.98
CA HIS A 109 0.05 3.96 -12.44
C HIS A 109 -0.89 3.22 -13.40
N LEU A 110 -2.20 3.23 -13.11
CA LEU A 110 -3.19 2.63 -14.00
C LEU A 110 -3.24 3.36 -15.34
N ALA A 111 -3.19 4.69 -15.35
CA ALA A 111 -3.17 5.48 -16.58
C ALA A 111 -1.95 5.16 -17.46
N LEU A 112 -0.76 5.04 -16.84
CA LEU A 112 0.46 4.61 -17.52
C LEU A 112 0.31 3.19 -18.09
N LEU A 113 -0.13 2.24 -17.25
CA LEU A 113 -0.32 0.85 -17.66
C LEU A 113 -1.32 0.72 -18.83
N ALA A 114 -2.43 1.45 -18.77
CA ALA A 114 -3.47 1.42 -19.81
C ALA A 114 -2.97 1.95 -21.16
N ALA A 115 -1.99 2.85 -21.16
CA ALA A 115 -1.31 3.31 -22.36
C ALA A 115 -0.16 2.38 -22.79
N GLY A 116 0.12 1.29 -22.08
CA GLY A 116 1.28 0.44 -22.36
C GLY A 116 2.62 1.07 -21.97
N GLU A 117 2.59 2.08 -21.10
CA GLU A 117 3.77 2.66 -20.46
C GLU A 117 4.11 1.89 -19.18
N ASP A 118 5.34 2.06 -18.70
CA ASP A 118 5.79 1.46 -17.45
C ASP A 118 5.30 2.25 -16.22
N PRO A 119 4.55 1.64 -15.29
CA PRO A 119 4.09 2.31 -14.07
C PRO A 119 5.20 2.76 -13.11
N ALA A 120 6.38 2.13 -13.10
CA ALA A 120 7.40 2.43 -12.10
C ALA A 120 8.27 3.66 -12.38
N LEU A 121 8.06 4.32 -13.53
CA LEU A 121 8.86 5.44 -13.99
C LEU A 121 10.36 5.13 -14.22
N ASP A 122 10.74 3.85 -14.30
CA ASP A 122 12.11 3.44 -14.62
C ASP A 122 12.55 3.95 -16.01
N THR A 123 11.57 4.22 -16.87
CA THR A 123 11.76 4.81 -18.19
C THR A 123 10.84 6.01 -18.39
N LEU A 124 11.29 6.96 -19.21
CA LEU A 124 10.44 8.07 -19.63
C LEU A 124 9.28 7.50 -20.50
N PRO A 125 8.02 7.92 -20.27
CA PRO A 125 6.90 7.51 -21.10
C PRO A 125 7.14 7.86 -22.56
N ARG A 126 6.83 6.93 -23.46
CA ARG A 126 6.96 7.15 -24.91
C ARG A 126 5.87 8.06 -25.45
N GLN A 127 4.67 7.99 -24.86
CA GLN A 127 3.53 8.82 -25.20
C GLN A 127 3.53 10.16 -24.46
N ASN A 128 3.04 11.19 -25.14
CA ASN A 128 2.96 12.55 -24.63
C ASN A 128 1.53 13.09 -24.52
N SER A 129 0.53 12.20 -24.37
CA SER A 129 -0.86 12.65 -24.17
C SER A 129 -1.01 13.40 -22.83
N PRO A 130 -1.98 14.33 -22.70
CA PRO A 130 -2.16 15.10 -21.48
C PRO A 130 -2.30 14.25 -20.21
N VAL A 131 -2.98 13.10 -20.30
CA VAL A 131 -3.18 12.17 -19.18
C VAL A 131 -1.86 11.53 -18.76
N ILE A 132 -1.03 11.10 -19.72
CA ILE A 132 0.26 10.45 -19.44
C ILE A 132 1.26 11.46 -18.88
N VAL A 133 1.30 12.67 -19.43
CA VAL A 133 2.12 13.77 -18.88
C VAL A 133 1.70 14.11 -17.45
N ALA A 134 0.40 14.17 -17.16
CA ALA A 134 -0.11 14.43 -15.82
C ALA A 134 0.24 13.30 -14.83
N ALA A 135 0.05 12.04 -15.22
CA ALA A 135 0.40 10.87 -14.41
C ALA A 135 1.89 10.83 -14.08
N TRP A 136 2.74 10.99 -15.10
CA TRP A 136 4.19 11.03 -14.95
C TRP A 136 4.62 12.17 -14.02
N ARG A 137 4.16 13.40 -14.26
CA ARG A 137 4.50 14.56 -13.41
C ARG A 137 4.06 14.36 -11.96
N ALA A 138 2.86 13.83 -11.72
CA ALA A 138 2.37 13.58 -10.38
C ALA A 138 3.28 12.58 -9.64
N LEU A 139 3.60 11.46 -10.28
CA LEU A 139 4.46 10.43 -9.71
C LEU A 139 5.90 10.93 -9.51
N SER A 140 6.51 11.59 -10.51
CA SER A 140 7.86 12.15 -10.39
C SER A 140 7.97 13.22 -9.29
N THR A 141 6.94 14.06 -9.13
CA THR A 141 6.91 15.07 -8.06
C THR A 141 6.81 14.42 -6.68
N LEU A 142 6.02 13.35 -6.55
CA LEU A 142 5.94 12.58 -5.31
C LEU A 142 7.26 11.86 -5.02
N ARG A 143 7.90 11.25 -6.03
CA ARG A 143 9.22 10.59 -5.93
C ARG A 143 10.30 11.55 -5.45
N ALA A 144 10.31 12.79 -5.94
CA ALA A 144 11.28 13.80 -5.50
C ALA A 144 11.21 14.11 -3.99
N ARG A 145 10.12 13.77 -3.30
CA ARG A 145 9.96 13.94 -1.84
C ARG A 145 10.76 12.91 -1.02
N GLU A 146 11.33 11.88 -1.65
CA GLU A 146 12.27 10.94 -1.02
C GLU A 146 13.47 11.65 -0.41
N ALA A 147 14.07 12.60 -1.13
CA ALA A 147 15.23 13.34 -0.65
C ALA A 147 14.97 14.09 0.68
N ALA A 148 13.75 14.59 0.86
CA ALA A 148 13.34 15.25 2.10
C ALA A 148 13.11 14.25 3.25
N CYS A 149 12.70 13.02 2.94
CA CYS A 149 12.59 11.92 3.89
C CYS A 149 13.97 11.43 4.31
N GLU A 150 14.86 11.19 3.35
CA GLU A 150 16.24 10.74 3.57
C GLU A 150 16.99 11.70 4.51
N ARG A 151 16.88 13.02 4.31
CA ARG A 151 17.51 13.99 5.21
C ARG A 151 17.00 13.92 6.66
N ARG A 152 15.77 13.46 6.87
CA ARG A 152 15.12 13.40 8.20
C ARG A 152 15.34 12.06 8.89
N LEU A 153 15.13 10.97 8.16
CA LEU A 153 15.15 9.60 8.69
C LEU A 153 16.46 8.85 8.41
N ARG A 154 17.34 9.38 7.54
CA ARG A 154 18.54 8.69 7.05
C ARG A 154 18.25 7.40 6.29
N THR A 155 17.01 7.26 5.85
CA THR A 155 16.56 6.16 5.02
C THR A 155 15.28 6.56 4.28
N THR A 156 15.13 6.02 3.07
CA THR A 156 13.86 5.94 2.37
C THR A 156 13.33 4.51 2.33
N ASP A 157 14.09 3.54 2.86
CA ASP A 157 13.70 2.15 2.89
C ASP A 157 12.65 1.89 4.00
N PRO A 158 11.45 1.38 3.66
CA PRO A 158 10.42 1.08 4.65
C PRO A 158 10.86 0.03 5.67
N GLY A 159 11.65 -0.97 5.27
CA GLY A 159 12.12 -2.04 6.16
C GLY A 159 13.03 -1.50 7.27
N THR A 160 13.94 -0.60 6.92
CA THR A 160 14.80 0.10 7.88
C THR A 160 13.97 0.90 8.90
N LEU A 161 12.94 1.62 8.45
CA LEU A 161 12.03 2.32 9.34
C LEU A 161 11.26 1.34 10.25
N GLY A 162 10.75 0.24 9.69
CA GLY A 162 9.99 -0.74 10.47
C GLY A 162 10.83 -1.40 11.56
N GLY A 163 12.09 -1.74 11.25
CA GLY A 163 13.04 -2.24 12.24
C GLY A 163 13.30 -1.23 13.35
N ALA A 164 13.44 0.06 13.02
CA ALA A 164 13.58 1.13 14.00
C ALA A 164 12.33 1.27 14.88
N LEU A 165 11.12 1.12 14.32
CA LEU A 165 9.87 1.18 15.07
C LEU A 165 9.75 0.05 16.11
N LEU A 166 10.24 -1.15 15.80
CA LEU A 166 10.29 -2.26 16.75
C LEU A 166 11.25 -2.03 17.92
N GLY A 167 12.30 -1.22 17.71
CA GLY A 167 13.25 -0.84 18.75
C GLY A 167 12.77 0.30 19.66
N LEU A 168 11.61 0.91 19.39
CA LEU A 168 11.08 1.98 20.23
C LEU A 168 10.60 1.47 21.58
N THR A 169 10.68 2.33 22.61
CA THR A 169 9.99 2.08 23.88
C THR A 169 8.48 2.08 23.66
N ALA A 170 7.72 1.39 24.51
CA ALA A 170 6.25 1.34 24.41
C ALA A 170 5.62 2.75 24.36
N HIS A 171 6.12 3.69 25.17
CA HIS A 171 5.65 5.08 25.17
C HIS A 171 5.92 5.78 23.84
N ALA A 172 7.11 5.64 23.26
CA ALA A 172 7.44 6.22 21.96
C ALA A 172 6.62 5.56 20.82
N TYR A 173 6.43 4.24 20.88
CA TYR A 173 5.66 3.49 19.88
C TYR A 173 4.17 3.85 19.86
N VAL A 174 3.54 4.04 21.03
CA VAL A 174 2.16 4.53 21.11
C VAL A 174 2.02 5.92 20.48
N ASN A 175 3.05 6.78 20.62
CA ASN A 175 3.11 8.11 20.03
C ASN A 175 3.70 8.16 18.61
N ARG A 176 3.92 7.01 17.95
CA ARG A 176 4.59 6.94 16.63
C ARG A 176 3.91 7.75 15.55
N SER A 177 2.58 7.92 15.59
CA SER A 177 1.85 8.74 14.62
C SER A 177 2.30 10.19 14.61
N THR A 178 2.66 10.73 15.79
CA THR A 178 3.25 12.05 15.95
C THR A 178 4.70 12.06 15.49
N LEU A 179 5.50 11.05 15.87
CA LEU A 179 6.91 10.94 15.45
C LEU A 179 7.06 10.85 13.92
N LEU A 180 6.15 10.13 13.27
CA LEU A 180 6.10 9.92 11.83
C LEU A 180 5.21 10.94 11.12
N GLN A 181 4.85 12.06 11.78
CA GLN A 181 3.98 13.06 11.18
C GLN A 181 4.61 13.59 9.89
N GLY A 182 4.06 13.20 8.75
CA GLY A 182 4.51 13.61 7.41
C GLY A 182 5.34 12.57 6.68
N VAL A 183 5.77 11.49 7.34
CA VAL A 183 6.33 10.32 6.67
C VAL A 183 5.21 9.53 6.00
N ARG A 184 5.41 9.13 4.75
CA ARG A 184 4.41 8.40 3.96
C ARG A 184 5.05 7.30 3.14
N LEU A 185 4.29 6.25 2.89
CA LEU A 185 4.65 5.18 1.98
C LEU A 185 4.20 5.56 0.56
N LEU A 186 5.11 5.59 -0.41
CA LEU A 186 4.82 5.93 -1.80
C LEU A 186 4.98 4.67 -2.69
N PRO A 187 3.90 4.13 -3.27
CA PRO A 187 3.96 2.93 -4.13
C PRO A 187 4.82 3.12 -5.37
N LEU A 188 5.70 2.16 -5.68
CA LEU A 188 6.74 2.26 -6.72
C LEU A 188 6.32 1.79 -8.11
N GLY A 189 5.05 1.44 -8.32
CA GLY A 189 4.63 0.87 -9.61
C GLY A 189 5.10 -0.58 -9.81
N ARG A 190 5.59 -1.21 -8.74
CA ARG A 190 6.06 -2.59 -8.64
C ARG A 190 5.46 -3.24 -7.39
N LEU A 191 5.36 -4.56 -7.42
CA LEU A 191 5.10 -5.40 -6.26
C LEU A 191 5.66 -6.79 -6.60
N MET A 192 6.90 -7.03 -6.21
CA MET A 192 7.66 -8.24 -6.53
C MET A 192 7.33 -9.35 -5.54
N ARG A 193 6.81 -10.47 -6.03
CA ARG A 193 6.53 -11.66 -5.22
C ARG A 193 7.05 -12.88 -5.96
N ASP A 194 7.92 -13.66 -5.32
CA ASP A 194 8.57 -14.83 -5.93
C ASP A 194 9.17 -14.49 -7.32
N ASP A 195 9.92 -13.39 -7.40
CA ASP A 195 10.53 -12.81 -8.62
C ASP A 195 9.55 -12.38 -9.72
N LYS A 196 8.25 -12.35 -9.45
CA LYS A 196 7.23 -11.86 -10.38
C LYS A 196 6.67 -10.52 -9.92
N ASP A 197 6.63 -9.54 -10.82
CA ASP A 197 5.86 -8.31 -10.59
C ASP A 197 4.37 -8.59 -10.76
N ILE A 198 3.62 -8.60 -9.65
CA ILE A 198 2.17 -8.80 -9.66
C ILE A 198 1.39 -7.47 -9.71
N TYR A 199 2.07 -6.32 -9.64
CA TYR A 199 1.42 -5.02 -9.60
C TYR A 199 0.55 -4.70 -10.83
N PRO A 200 0.96 -5.02 -12.07
CA PRO A 200 0.11 -4.79 -13.24
C PRO A 200 -1.21 -5.55 -13.20
N GLU A 201 -1.22 -6.78 -12.68
CA GLU A 201 -2.43 -7.57 -12.51
C GLU A 201 -3.35 -6.95 -11.45
N LEU A 202 -2.78 -6.49 -10.36
CA LEU A 202 -3.50 -5.84 -9.26
C LEU A 202 -4.12 -4.49 -9.71
N LEU A 203 -3.41 -3.70 -10.53
CA LEU A 203 -3.93 -2.46 -11.12
C LEU A 203 -5.16 -2.74 -12.00
N ARG A 204 -5.11 -3.77 -12.85
CA ARG A 204 -6.24 -4.16 -13.70
C ARG A 204 -7.44 -4.60 -12.86
N ALA A 205 -7.19 -5.36 -11.79
CA ALA A 205 -8.25 -5.78 -10.87
C ALA A 205 -8.91 -4.58 -10.16
N TRP A 206 -8.16 -3.56 -9.77
CA TRP A 206 -8.74 -2.33 -9.19
C TRP A 206 -9.46 -1.43 -10.21
N ALA A 207 -9.15 -1.56 -11.49
CA ALA A 207 -9.81 -0.80 -12.55
C ALA A 207 -11.17 -1.39 -12.95
N GLU A 208 -11.36 -2.70 -12.74
CA GLU A 208 -12.56 -3.39 -13.15
C GLU A 208 -13.74 -3.05 -12.21
N PRO A 209 -14.94 -2.71 -12.74
CA PRO A 209 -16.10 -2.45 -11.90
C PRO A 209 -16.50 -3.69 -11.07
N PRO A 210 -16.94 -3.52 -9.80
CA PRO A 210 -17.31 -4.65 -8.93
C PRO A 210 -18.32 -5.62 -9.56
N ALA A 211 -19.30 -5.10 -10.31
CA ALA A 211 -20.32 -5.91 -10.99
C ALA A 211 -19.74 -6.90 -12.02
N ARG A 212 -18.66 -6.53 -12.73
CA ARG A 212 -18.00 -7.42 -13.70
C ARG A 212 -17.17 -8.49 -12.99
N GLN A 213 -16.54 -8.13 -11.89
CA GLN A 213 -15.75 -9.09 -11.09
C GLN A 213 -16.64 -10.17 -10.45
N ALA A 214 -17.84 -9.81 -9.97
CA ALA A 214 -18.81 -10.77 -9.42
C ALA A 214 -19.23 -11.83 -10.45
N SER A 215 -19.58 -11.42 -11.68
CA SER A 215 -20.01 -12.34 -12.75
C SER A 215 -18.96 -13.37 -13.20
N ARG A 216 -17.66 -13.07 -13.04
CA ARG A 216 -16.59 -14.04 -13.34
C ARG A 216 -16.39 -15.09 -12.26
N THR A 217 -16.72 -14.74 -11.02
CA THR A 217 -16.57 -15.63 -9.86
C THR A 217 -17.69 -16.67 -9.82
N GLU A 218 -18.85 -16.37 -10.42
CA GLU A 218 -19.99 -17.29 -10.55
C GLU A 218 -19.86 -18.23 -11.76
N ALA A 219 -18.99 -17.92 -12.72
CA ALA A 219 -18.80 -18.67 -13.96
C ALA A 219 -17.58 -19.64 -13.92
N ALA A 220 -16.84 -19.67 -12.81
CA ALA A 220 -15.66 -20.51 -12.57
C ALA A 220 -15.95 -21.51 -11.45
#